data_AF-A0A5S5CE97-F1
#
_entry.id   AF-A0A5S5CE97-F1
#
_cell.length_a   1.000
_cell.length_b   1.000
_cell.length_c   1.000
_cell.angle_alpha   90.00
_cell.angle_beta   90.00
_cell.angle_gamma   90.00
#
_symmetry.space_group_name_H-M   'P 1'
#
loop_
_entity.id
_entity.type
_entity.pdbx_description
1 polymer ?
#
loop_
_entity_poly.entity_id
_entity_poly.type
_entity_poly.pdbx_seq_one_letter_code
_entity_poly.pdbx_strand_id
1 'polypeptide(L)'
;MQLNDQWRIAHADGRTRRRTFFYSYHPGHQLRLSVMNKGTVSDYQRWTNYETAETGVRYTDEFGGWIRTSFTSREDNVAITKIAQSSTGAKINMMISIDDISGMYKAHNGMSEVMALRYKKLADPNAEYMAQVAHYPSYPGSELMDGGYAGLTQIIVVNGTKKRVQLTDTNEPMNVGSVQNPAIQVVGADAVYLITQSNRTFDMGEIEAFAGMTQHALIDELFHNTNAVAEKYTDPSGHFDYDAALAPHAAKHASEFNAVRFMLQGDEDFKDADNAALINAQKESDTRINHAFMEQVYNQGRYALICCSGSSAPRLYRMWTGEWNPGWRAIYTLDANVNLQVSPMNTGHFTQA
;
A
#
# COMPACT_ATOMS: atom_id res chain seq x y z
N MET A 1 -39.51 -6.50 4.86
CA MET A 1 -39.82 -5.04 4.89
C MET A 1 -38.53 -4.31 4.62
N GLN A 2 -38.39 -3.66 3.47
CA GLN A 2 -37.15 -3.04 3.00
C GLN A 2 -37.01 -1.67 3.70
N LEU A 3 -36.47 -1.67 4.93
CA LEU A 3 -36.35 -0.47 5.79
C LEU A 3 -35.14 0.41 5.45
N ASN A 4 -34.26 -0.04 4.54
CA ASN A 4 -32.97 0.63 4.30
C ASN A 4 -33.10 2.06 3.72
N ASP A 5 -34.21 2.41 3.06
CA ASP A 5 -34.36 3.70 2.38
C ASP A 5 -35.34 4.68 3.09
N GLN A 6 -35.86 4.33 4.27
CA GLN A 6 -36.77 5.20 5.02
C GLN A 6 -36.05 6.18 5.97
N TRP A 7 -34.75 6.02 6.16
CA TRP A 7 -33.96 6.88 7.05
C TRP A 7 -33.60 8.20 6.36
N ARG A 8 -34.24 9.29 6.79
CA ARG A 8 -33.84 10.65 6.41
C ARG A 8 -32.67 11.08 7.29
N ILE A 9 -31.45 10.88 6.82
CA ILE A 9 -30.27 11.47 7.45
C ILE A 9 -30.20 12.94 7.03
N ALA A 10 -30.11 13.88 7.98
CA ALA A 10 -29.97 15.30 7.67
C ALA A 10 -28.50 15.76 7.75
N HIS A 11 -28.14 16.78 6.97
CA HIS A 11 -26.98 17.62 7.23
C HIS A 11 -27.26 18.53 8.45
N ALA A 12 -26.21 19.14 9.02
CA ALA A 12 -26.35 20.06 10.15
C ALA A 12 -27.25 21.28 9.83
N ASP A 13 -27.41 21.61 8.54
CA ASP A 13 -28.27 22.68 8.03
C ASP A 13 -29.73 22.23 7.77
N GLY A 14 -30.10 21.00 8.14
CA GLY A 14 -31.45 20.46 7.99
C GLY A 14 -31.79 19.88 6.61
N ARG A 15 -30.90 19.99 5.61
CA ARG A 15 -31.10 19.33 4.31
C ARG A 15 -31.03 17.81 4.47
N THR A 16 -31.97 17.08 3.88
CA THR A 16 -31.88 15.61 3.84
C THR A 16 -30.72 15.21 2.93
N ARG A 17 -29.77 14.44 3.47
CA ARG A 17 -28.71 13.79 2.71
C ARG A 17 -29.35 12.94 1.62
N ARG A 18 -29.11 13.30 0.37
CA ARG A 18 -29.37 12.42 -0.76
C ARG A 18 -28.08 11.70 -1.04
N ARG A 19 -28.09 10.38 -0.97
CA ARG A 19 -26.96 9.56 -1.40
C ARG A 19 -26.89 9.68 -2.93
N THR A 20 -25.97 10.51 -3.42
CA THR A 20 -25.85 10.81 -4.85
C THR A 20 -25.00 9.76 -5.56
N PHE A 21 -23.89 9.35 -4.95
CA PHE A 21 -23.02 8.34 -5.52
C PHE A 21 -22.56 7.32 -4.49
N PHE A 22 -22.40 6.06 -4.91
CA PHE A 22 -21.90 5.02 -4.04
C PHE A 22 -20.47 4.68 -4.41
N TYR A 23 -19.51 5.30 -3.72
CA TYR A 23 -18.09 5.04 -3.92
C TYR A 23 -17.67 3.66 -3.37
N SER A 24 -16.70 3.05 -4.05
CA SER A 24 -16.03 1.82 -3.59
C SER A 24 -14.66 2.16 -3.02
N TYR A 25 -14.19 1.39 -2.04
CA TYR A 25 -12.78 1.44 -1.68
C TYR A 25 -11.92 0.95 -2.86
N HIS A 26 -10.78 1.59 -3.08
CA HIS A 26 -9.95 1.36 -4.27
C HIS A 26 -8.46 1.52 -3.94
N PRO A 27 -7.56 0.95 -4.76
CA PRO A 27 -6.12 1.12 -4.61
C PRO A 27 -5.68 2.56 -4.88
N GLY A 28 -4.53 2.97 -4.33
CA GLY A 28 -3.87 4.25 -4.65
C GLY A 28 -3.21 4.20 -6.03
N HIS A 29 -1.89 3.99 -6.08
CA HIS A 29 -1.17 3.69 -7.33
C HIS A 29 -0.42 2.36 -7.23
N GLN A 30 -0.23 1.71 -8.38
CA GLN A 30 0.55 0.48 -8.48
C GLN A 30 1.95 0.79 -9.02
N LEU A 31 2.93 0.83 -8.10
CA LEU A 31 4.34 1.02 -8.45
C LEU A 31 4.94 -0.27 -9.03
N ARG A 32 5.55 -0.16 -10.20
CA ARG A 32 6.21 -1.26 -10.90
C ARG A 32 7.71 -1.10 -10.81
N LEU A 33 8.36 -2.10 -10.20
CA LEU A 33 9.81 -2.23 -10.09
C LEU A 33 10.29 -3.33 -11.03
N SER A 34 10.84 -2.95 -12.17
CA SER A 34 11.43 -3.89 -13.13
C SER A 34 12.94 -3.94 -12.90
N VAL A 35 13.38 -4.91 -12.13
CA VAL A 35 14.80 -5.14 -11.81
C VAL A 35 15.40 -6.08 -12.85
N MET A 36 16.62 -5.79 -13.30
CA MET A 36 17.36 -6.74 -14.12
C MET A 36 17.88 -7.87 -13.23
N ASN A 37 17.38 -9.09 -13.43
CA ASN A 37 17.94 -10.31 -12.88
C ASN A 37 18.68 -11.09 -13.97
N LYS A 38 19.55 -12.02 -13.56
CA LYS A 38 20.30 -12.86 -14.51
C LYS A 38 20.19 -14.34 -14.16
N GLY A 39 19.85 -15.13 -15.17
CA GLY A 39 19.75 -16.59 -15.04
C GLY A 39 18.52 -17.02 -14.23
N THR A 40 18.66 -18.16 -13.57
CA THR A 40 17.60 -18.78 -12.77
C THR A 40 17.58 -18.19 -11.36
N VAL A 41 16.37 -17.94 -10.85
CA VAL A 41 16.17 -17.53 -9.46
C VAL A 41 16.06 -18.77 -8.56
N SER A 42 16.84 -18.81 -7.48
CA SER A 42 16.78 -19.85 -6.42
C SER A 42 16.56 -19.22 -5.04
N ASP A 43 16.38 -20.07 -4.03
CA ASP A 43 16.33 -19.71 -2.60
C ASP A 43 15.33 -18.59 -2.28
N TYR A 44 14.26 -18.50 -3.06
CA TYR A 44 13.23 -17.49 -2.90
C TYR A 44 12.51 -17.69 -1.57
N GLN A 45 12.47 -16.63 -0.77
CA GLN A 45 11.68 -16.56 0.44
C GLN A 45 11.06 -15.18 0.59
N ARG A 46 9.87 -15.15 1.19
CA ARG A 46 9.21 -13.91 1.61
C ARG A 46 8.70 -14.08 3.03
N TRP A 47 8.74 -13.01 3.81
CA TRP A 47 8.33 -13.03 5.21
C TRP A 47 7.63 -11.75 5.61
N THR A 48 6.92 -11.83 6.72
CA THR A 48 6.44 -10.70 7.50
C THR A 48 6.89 -10.94 8.93
N ASN A 49 7.67 -10.02 9.49
CA ASN A 49 7.95 -10.02 10.92
C ASN A 49 6.77 -9.35 11.64
N TYR A 50 5.96 -10.12 12.35
CA TYR A 50 4.80 -9.56 13.05
C TYR A 50 5.15 -8.65 14.23
N GLU A 51 6.36 -8.78 14.82
CA GLU A 51 6.79 -7.94 15.94
C GLU A 51 7.24 -6.54 15.49
N THR A 52 7.71 -6.41 14.24
CA THR A 52 8.17 -5.12 13.70
C THR A 52 7.28 -4.57 12.58
N ALA A 53 6.34 -5.37 12.07
CA ALA A 53 5.59 -5.14 10.84
C ALA A 53 6.46 -4.90 9.59
N GLU A 54 7.71 -5.34 9.62
CA GLU A 54 8.57 -5.35 8.44
C GLU A 54 8.29 -6.58 7.57
N THR A 55 8.13 -6.34 6.28
CA THR A 55 8.03 -7.39 5.27
C THR A 55 9.34 -7.48 4.50
N GLY A 56 9.66 -8.67 4.01
CA GLY A 56 10.85 -8.82 3.18
C GLY A 56 10.74 -9.94 2.17
N VAL A 57 11.62 -9.85 1.17
CA VAL A 57 11.84 -10.85 0.14
C VAL A 57 13.35 -11.03 -0.02
N ARG A 58 13.78 -12.28 -0.13
CA ARG A 58 15.13 -12.64 -0.52
C ARG A 58 15.10 -13.69 -1.61
N TYR A 59 16.09 -13.65 -2.49
CA TYR A 59 16.32 -14.65 -3.52
C TYR A 59 17.77 -14.59 -3.98
N THR A 60 18.22 -15.63 -4.68
CA THR A 60 19.55 -15.70 -5.28
C THR A 60 19.41 -15.78 -6.80
N ASP A 61 20.24 -15.05 -7.53
CA ASP A 61 20.45 -15.22 -8.97
C ASP A 61 21.95 -15.29 -9.28
N GLU A 62 22.35 -15.21 -10.56
CA GLU A 62 23.77 -15.27 -10.94
C GLU A 62 24.64 -14.12 -10.38
N PHE A 63 24.02 -13.04 -9.90
CA PHE A 63 24.70 -11.94 -9.22
C PHE A 63 24.76 -12.12 -7.70
N GLY A 64 24.24 -13.21 -7.15
CA GLY A 64 24.24 -13.50 -5.72
C GLY A 64 22.89 -13.24 -5.05
N GLY A 65 22.92 -13.07 -3.73
CA GLY A 65 21.72 -12.90 -2.92
C GLY A 65 21.21 -11.46 -2.95
N TRP A 66 19.92 -11.29 -3.17
CA TRP A 66 19.22 -10.02 -3.17
C TRP A 66 18.24 -9.95 -2.00
N ILE A 67 18.11 -8.77 -1.41
CA ILE A 67 17.12 -8.50 -0.36
C ILE A 67 16.37 -7.20 -0.64
N ARG A 68 15.05 -7.27 -0.43
CA ARG A 68 14.18 -6.10 -0.37
C ARG A 68 13.36 -6.17 0.90
N THR A 69 13.34 -5.09 1.67
CA THR A 69 12.50 -4.96 2.87
C THR A 69 11.61 -3.74 2.78
N SER A 70 10.45 -3.80 3.41
CA SER A 70 9.47 -2.72 3.41
C SER A 70 8.66 -2.69 4.71
N PHE A 71 8.33 -1.49 5.19
CA PHE A 71 7.37 -1.27 6.28
C PHE A 71 6.51 -0.02 6.03
N THR A 72 5.40 0.11 6.75
CA THR A 72 4.57 1.33 6.73
C THR A 72 4.64 2.01 8.10
N SER A 73 5.34 3.14 8.16
CA SER A 73 5.64 3.85 9.40
C SER A 73 4.37 4.41 10.03
N ARG A 74 4.02 3.88 11.21
CA ARG A 74 3.03 4.47 12.13
C ARG A 74 3.54 5.74 12.82
N GLU A 75 4.82 6.06 12.66
CA GLU A 75 5.45 7.27 13.18
C GLU A 75 5.35 8.40 12.17
N ASP A 76 5.61 8.11 10.90
CA ASP A 76 5.81 9.12 9.85
C ASP A 76 4.73 9.12 8.76
N ASN A 77 3.77 8.19 8.82
CA ASN A 77 2.68 8.07 7.86
C ASN A 77 3.14 7.92 6.39
N VAL A 78 4.18 7.11 6.17
CA VAL A 78 4.72 6.75 4.85
C VAL A 78 5.08 5.26 4.78
N ALA A 79 5.02 4.67 3.60
CA ALA A 79 5.59 3.35 3.33
C ALA A 79 7.02 3.49 2.82
N ILE A 80 7.95 2.76 3.42
CA ILE A 80 9.38 2.82 3.09
C ILE A 80 9.83 1.45 2.58
N THR A 81 10.52 1.42 1.45
CA THR A 81 11.13 0.22 0.88
C THR A 81 12.63 0.41 0.68
N LYS A 82 13.43 -0.57 1.11
CA LYS A 82 14.87 -0.66 0.88
C LYS A 82 15.19 -1.78 -0.10
N ILE A 83 16.01 -1.48 -1.08
CA ILE A 83 16.60 -2.45 -2.01
C ILE A 83 18.11 -2.28 -1.90
N ALA A 84 18.83 -3.33 -1.55
CA ALA A 84 20.29 -3.32 -1.47
C ALA A 84 20.91 -4.02 -2.68
N GLN A 85 22.15 -3.64 -3.02
CA GLN A 85 22.99 -4.38 -3.95
C GLN A 85 23.12 -5.84 -3.50
N SER A 86 23.44 -6.72 -4.46
CA SER A 86 23.59 -8.14 -4.17
C SER A 86 24.69 -8.42 -3.14
N SER A 87 24.66 -9.62 -2.57
CA SER A 87 25.70 -10.12 -1.65
C SER A 87 27.10 -10.19 -2.27
N THR A 88 27.24 -10.10 -3.61
CA THR A 88 28.54 -10.06 -4.31
C THR A 88 28.98 -8.64 -4.70
N GLY A 89 28.16 -7.62 -4.39
CA GLY A 89 28.41 -6.23 -4.76
C GLY A 89 27.95 -5.85 -6.18
N ALA A 90 27.25 -6.74 -6.89
CA ALA A 90 26.58 -6.38 -8.14
C ALA A 90 25.53 -5.30 -7.89
N LYS A 91 25.61 -4.23 -8.69
CA LYS A 91 24.84 -2.99 -8.51
C LYS A 91 23.41 -3.10 -9.00
N ILE A 92 22.53 -2.31 -8.42
CA ILE A 92 21.12 -2.24 -8.77
C ILE A 92 20.96 -1.48 -10.09
N ASN A 93 20.30 -2.13 -11.05
CA ASN A 93 19.84 -1.52 -12.28
C ASN A 93 18.36 -1.84 -12.44
N MET A 94 17.51 -0.81 -12.51
CA MET A 94 16.07 -1.02 -12.52
C MET A 94 15.31 0.11 -13.21
N MET A 95 14.11 -0.22 -13.65
CA MET A 95 13.10 0.72 -14.09
C MET A 95 11.99 0.83 -13.04
N ILE A 96 11.67 2.07 -12.65
CA ILE A 96 10.57 2.42 -11.75
C ILE A 96 9.51 3.11 -12.57
N SER A 97 8.29 2.57 -12.57
CA SER A 97 7.15 3.11 -13.32
C SER A 97 5.86 2.92 -12.54
N ILE A 98 4.76 3.47 -13.04
CA ILE A 98 3.42 3.25 -12.49
C ILE A 98 2.60 2.51 -13.54
N ASP A 99 1.99 1.41 -13.14
CA ASP A 99 1.12 0.64 -14.03
C ASP A 99 -0.15 1.43 -14.37
N ASP A 100 -0.77 1.07 -15.48
CA ASP A 100 -2.04 1.66 -15.88
C ASP A 100 -3.19 1.23 -14.98
N ILE A 101 -4.12 2.15 -14.72
CA ILE A 101 -5.32 1.87 -13.93
C ILE A 101 -6.14 0.75 -14.61
N SER A 102 -6.23 0.76 -15.95
CA SER A 102 -6.93 -0.29 -16.71
C SER A 102 -6.28 -1.68 -16.57
N GLY A 103 -4.96 -1.72 -16.36
CA GLY A 103 -4.20 -2.97 -16.17
C GLY A 103 -4.42 -3.63 -14.80
N MET A 104 -5.04 -2.93 -13.85
CA MET A 104 -5.32 -3.48 -12.52
C MET A 104 -6.53 -4.41 -12.52
N TYR A 105 -6.55 -5.38 -11.60
CA TYR A 105 -7.63 -6.36 -11.54
C TYR A 105 -9.00 -5.70 -11.37
N LYS A 106 -9.98 -6.16 -12.16
CA LYS A 106 -11.37 -5.67 -12.23
C LYS A 106 -11.57 -4.21 -12.67
N ALA A 107 -10.55 -3.51 -13.18
CA ALA A 107 -10.73 -2.15 -13.72
C ALA A 107 -11.81 -2.09 -14.83
N HIS A 108 -11.92 -3.14 -15.66
CA HIS A 108 -12.91 -3.25 -16.73
C HIS A 108 -14.25 -3.87 -16.33
N ASN A 109 -14.51 -4.10 -15.04
CA ASN A 109 -15.77 -4.70 -14.63
C ASN A 109 -16.92 -3.70 -14.88
N GLY A 110 -17.90 -4.07 -15.71
CA GLY A 110 -18.96 -3.18 -16.21
C GLY A 110 -19.91 -2.59 -15.17
N MET A 111 -19.83 -3.02 -13.90
CA MET A 111 -20.52 -2.36 -12.79
C MET A 111 -19.73 -1.20 -12.14
N SER A 112 -18.51 -0.93 -12.62
CA SER A 112 -17.62 0.10 -12.07
C SER A 112 -17.42 1.23 -13.07
N GLU A 113 -17.43 2.46 -12.58
CA GLU A 113 -17.17 3.67 -13.39
C GLU A 113 -15.70 4.09 -13.32
N VAL A 114 -14.81 3.11 -13.15
CA VAL A 114 -13.35 3.33 -13.11
C VAL A 114 -12.87 3.99 -14.41
N MET A 115 -13.42 3.57 -15.55
CA MET A 115 -13.08 4.13 -16.86
C MET A 115 -13.47 5.60 -17.04
N ALA A 116 -14.31 6.16 -16.14
CA ALA A 116 -14.65 7.58 -16.14
C ALA A 116 -13.67 8.44 -15.33
N LEU A 117 -12.68 7.82 -14.67
CA LEU A 117 -11.56 8.52 -14.05
C LEU A 117 -10.73 9.24 -15.11
N ARG A 118 -10.13 10.36 -14.72
CA ARG A 118 -9.02 10.96 -15.45
C ARG A 118 -7.81 10.98 -14.54
N TYR A 119 -6.67 10.51 -15.02
CA TYR A 119 -5.44 10.53 -14.23
C TYR A 119 -4.24 10.97 -15.05
N LYS A 120 -3.14 11.25 -14.35
CA LYS A 120 -1.83 11.51 -14.93
C LYS A 120 -0.79 10.68 -14.22
N LYS A 121 0.18 10.17 -14.98
CA LYS A 121 1.46 9.69 -14.44
C LYS A 121 2.47 10.83 -14.52
N LEU A 122 3.16 11.09 -13.42
CA LEU A 122 4.14 12.15 -13.30
C LEU A 122 5.50 11.52 -12.94
N ALA A 123 6.54 11.98 -13.62
CA ALA A 123 7.92 11.76 -13.23
C ALA A 123 8.57 13.13 -13.09
N ASP A 124 9.14 13.38 -11.92
CA ASP A 124 9.85 14.61 -11.64
C ASP A 124 10.99 14.84 -12.67
N PRO A 125 11.23 16.08 -13.14
CA PRO A 125 12.30 16.37 -14.09
C PRO A 125 13.70 15.94 -13.63
N ASN A 126 13.98 15.99 -12.32
CA ASN A 126 15.25 15.56 -11.71
C ASN A 126 15.19 14.09 -11.23
N ALA A 127 14.14 13.36 -11.61
CA ALA A 127 13.88 12.00 -11.19
C ALA A 127 13.81 11.83 -9.65
N GLU A 128 13.30 12.84 -8.93
CA GLU A 128 13.14 12.77 -7.48
C GLU A 128 11.99 11.88 -7.04
N TYR A 129 10.91 11.83 -7.82
CA TYR A 129 9.75 10.99 -7.53
C TYR A 129 9.02 10.50 -8.79
N MET A 130 8.25 9.43 -8.62
CA MET A 130 7.14 9.04 -9.50
C MET A 130 5.82 9.31 -8.77
N ALA A 131 4.80 9.80 -9.48
CA ALA A 131 3.48 9.99 -8.88
C ALA A 131 2.33 9.67 -9.85
N GLN A 132 1.18 9.32 -9.29
CA GLN A 132 -0.11 9.27 -9.96
C GLN A 132 -1.03 10.27 -9.28
N VAL A 133 -1.69 11.12 -10.07
CA VAL A 133 -2.77 12.00 -9.60
C VAL A 133 -4.01 11.71 -10.42
N ALA A 134 -5.14 11.53 -9.76
CA ALA A 134 -6.39 11.13 -10.39
C ALA A 134 -7.55 11.99 -9.88
N HIS A 135 -8.38 12.42 -10.82
CA HIS A 135 -9.65 13.07 -10.58
C HIS A 135 -10.76 12.00 -10.61
N TYR A 136 -11.64 11.99 -9.60
CA TYR A 136 -12.81 11.09 -9.59
C TYR A 136 -13.79 11.49 -10.71
N PRO A 137 -14.67 10.59 -11.20
CA PRO A 137 -15.68 11.04 -12.14
C PRO A 137 -16.58 12.10 -11.46
N SER A 138 -16.91 13.16 -12.18
CA SER A 138 -17.70 14.28 -11.66
C SER A 138 -19.19 13.97 -11.78
N TYR A 139 -19.87 13.77 -10.64
CA TYR A 139 -21.30 13.52 -10.59
C TYR A 139 -22.02 14.70 -9.92
N PRO A 140 -23.01 15.32 -10.60
CA PRO A 140 -23.76 16.43 -10.04
C PRO A 140 -24.33 16.14 -8.64
N GLY A 141 -23.94 16.97 -7.67
CA GLY A 141 -24.37 16.84 -6.27
C GLY A 141 -23.62 15.78 -5.46
N SER A 142 -22.57 15.17 -5.99
CA SER A 142 -21.69 14.32 -5.20
C SER A 142 -20.69 15.13 -4.37
N GLU A 143 -20.37 14.66 -3.17
CA GLU A 143 -19.33 15.27 -2.34
C GLU A 143 -17.92 15.17 -2.95
N LEU A 144 -17.69 14.27 -3.92
CA LEU A 144 -16.40 14.13 -4.62
C LEU A 144 -16.46 14.64 -6.07
N MET A 145 -17.43 15.48 -6.41
CA MET A 145 -17.60 16.03 -7.76
C MET A 145 -16.32 16.72 -8.27
N ASP A 146 -15.63 17.43 -7.37
CA ASP A 146 -14.34 18.09 -7.63
C ASP A 146 -13.19 17.37 -6.92
N GLY A 147 -13.40 16.11 -6.50
CA GLY A 147 -12.48 15.37 -5.66
C GLY A 147 -11.50 14.50 -6.46
N GLY A 148 -10.44 14.08 -5.78
CA GLY A 148 -9.45 13.18 -6.37
C GLY A 148 -8.53 12.53 -5.34
N TYR A 149 -7.58 11.75 -5.83
CA TYR A 149 -6.53 11.16 -5.02
C TYR A 149 -5.18 11.26 -5.71
N ALA A 150 -4.13 11.11 -4.93
CA ALA A 150 -2.78 10.97 -5.46
C ALA A 150 -1.96 10.00 -4.64
N GLY A 151 -0.96 9.42 -5.29
CA GLY A 151 0.10 8.69 -4.64
C GLY A 151 1.44 9.07 -5.23
N LEU A 152 2.42 9.27 -4.38
CA LEU A 152 3.76 9.70 -4.72
C LEU A 152 4.78 8.75 -4.08
N THR A 153 5.80 8.39 -4.85
CA THR A 153 6.95 7.62 -4.39
C THR A 153 8.22 8.42 -4.68
N GLN A 154 8.84 8.97 -3.64
CA GLN A 154 10.18 9.55 -3.70
C GLN A 154 11.22 8.45 -3.85
N ILE A 155 12.27 8.72 -4.62
CA ILE A 155 13.32 7.76 -4.98
C ILE A 155 14.68 8.31 -4.55
N ILE A 156 15.34 7.63 -3.61
CA ILE A 156 16.70 7.95 -3.15
C ILE A 156 17.64 6.87 -3.65
N VAL A 157 18.78 7.28 -4.20
CA VAL A 157 19.78 6.39 -4.80
C VAL A 157 21.13 6.64 -4.13
N VAL A 158 21.76 5.57 -3.63
CA VAL A 158 23.11 5.61 -3.05
C VAL A 158 24.11 5.10 -4.09
N ASN A 159 25.20 5.85 -4.32
CA ASN A 159 26.30 5.50 -5.22
C ASN A 159 25.84 5.01 -6.61
N GLY A 160 24.96 5.76 -7.26
CA GLY A 160 24.45 5.45 -8.59
C GLY A 160 23.83 6.68 -9.23
N THR A 161 23.17 6.50 -10.37
CA THR A 161 22.45 7.60 -11.04
C THR A 161 20.98 7.24 -11.25
N LYS A 162 20.14 8.26 -11.29
CA LYS A 162 18.73 8.16 -11.68
C LYS A 162 18.44 9.20 -12.75
N LYS A 163 17.61 8.83 -13.73
CA LYS A 163 17.14 9.76 -14.76
C LYS A 163 15.73 9.44 -15.18
N ARG A 164 15.00 10.49 -15.57
CA ARG A 164 13.69 10.35 -16.19
C ARG A 164 13.84 9.78 -17.59
N VAL A 165 12.99 8.82 -17.94
CA VAL A 165 12.86 8.25 -19.27
C VAL A 165 11.38 8.11 -19.64
N GLN A 166 11.09 7.80 -20.90
CA GLN A 166 9.75 7.50 -21.38
C GLN A 166 9.73 6.08 -21.92
N LEU A 167 8.81 5.27 -21.40
CA LEU A 167 8.52 3.94 -21.89
C LEU A 167 7.58 4.02 -23.10
N THR A 168 7.43 2.89 -23.80
CA THR A 168 6.44 2.74 -24.87
C THR A 168 5.06 3.15 -24.39
N ASP A 169 4.36 3.92 -25.21
CA ASP A 169 2.99 4.33 -24.92
C ASP A 169 2.06 3.10 -24.84
N THR A 170 1.20 3.09 -23.84
CA THR A 170 0.20 2.05 -23.62
C THR A 170 -1.16 2.42 -24.19
N ASN A 171 -1.33 3.67 -24.66
CA ASN A 171 -2.60 4.23 -25.16
C ASN A 171 -3.73 4.11 -24.13
N GLU A 172 -3.42 4.35 -22.86
CA GLU A 172 -4.37 4.30 -21.76
C GLU A 172 -5.41 5.44 -21.89
N PRO A 173 -6.69 5.14 -22.12
CA PRO A 173 -7.71 6.17 -22.39
C PRO A 173 -8.00 7.10 -21.20
N MET A 174 -7.78 6.65 -19.96
CA MET A 174 -7.99 7.49 -18.78
C MET A 174 -6.82 8.44 -18.49
N ASN A 175 -5.65 8.20 -19.11
CA ASN A 175 -4.45 9.00 -18.86
C ASN A 175 -4.46 10.26 -19.71
N VAL A 176 -4.77 11.38 -19.07
CA VAL A 176 -4.83 12.71 -19.70
C VAL A 176 -3.53 13.51 -19.54
N GLY A 177 -2.43 12.83 -19.16
CA GLY A 177 -1.11 13.43 -19.07
C GLY A 177 -0.50 13.70 -20.45
N SER A 178 0.27 14.78 -20.58
CA SER A 178 1.00 15.08 -21.82
C SER A 178 2.12 14.06 -22.11
N VAL A 179 2.62 13.38 -21.08
CA VAL A 179 3.55 12.26 -21.20
C VAL A 179 2.85 10.99 -20.70
N GLN A 180 2.62 10.06 -21.62
CA GLN A 180 1.74 8.91 -21.37
C GLN A 180 2.38 7.84 -20.48
N ASN A 181 3.66 7.51 -20.69
CA ASN A 181 4.31 6.45 -19.92
C ASN A 181 5.70 6.85 -19.38
N PRO A 182 5.78 7.86 -18.48
CA PRO A 182 7.04 8.26 -17.89
C PRO A 182 7.53 7.19 -16.89
N ALA A 183 8.85 7.09 -16.75
CA ALA A 183 9.50 6.20 -15.79
C ALA A 183 10.81 6.83 -15.29
N ILE A 184 11.37 6.25 -14.24
CA ILE A 184 12.69 6.60 -13.73
C ILE A 184 13.60 5.37 -13.87
N GLN A 185 14.72 5.56 -14.56
CA GLN A 185 15.78 4.57 -14.69
C GLN A 185 16.82 4.79 -13.60
N VAL A 186 17.11 3.76 -12.82
CA VAL A 186 18.23 3.73 -11.87
C VAL A 186 19.35 2.86 -12.46
N VAL A 187 20.58 3.38 -12.43
CA VAL A 187 21.77 2.70 -12.97
C VAL A 187 22.87 2.66 -11.91
N GLY A 188 23.39 1.46 -11.67
CA GLY A 188 24.62 1.25 -10.93
C GLY A 188 24.57 1.57 -9.42
N ALA A 189 23.40 1.49 -8.77
CA ALA A 189 23.26 1.90 -7.36
C ALA A 189 23.67 0.82 -6.35
N ASP A 190 24.16 1.25 -5.19
CA ASP A 190 24.45 0.39 -4.03
C ASP A 190 23.18 0.11 -3.23
N ALA A 191 22.30 1.10 -3.13
CA ALA A 191 21.00 0.99 -2.49
C ALA A 191 20.00 1.93 -3.16
N VAL A 192 18.73 1.53 -3.14
CA VAL A 192 17.59 2.36 -3.53
C VAL A 192 16.59 2.36 -2.39
N TYR A 193 16.18 3.55 -1.97
CA TYR A 193 15.10 3.74 -1.00
C TYR A 193 13.91 4.38 -1.68
N LEU A 194 12.72 3.87 -1.38
CA LEU A 194 11.45 4.37 -1.89
C LEU A 194 10.60 4.82 -0.71
N ILE A 195 10.25 6.10 -0.64
CA ILE A 195 9.37 6.66 0.40
C ILE A 195 8.05 7.02 -0.28
N THR A 196 6.98 6.33 0.10
CA THR A 196 5.69 6.41 -0.58
C THR A 196 4.60 6.93 0.34
N GLN A 197 3.83 7.89 -0.14
CA GLN A 197 2.64 8.37 0.54
C GLN A 197 1.49 8.50 -0.46
N SER A 198 0.26 8.30 0.02
CA SER A 198 -0.97 8.52 -0.74
C SER A 198 -1.96 9.30 0.08
N ASN A 199 -2.70 10.21 -0.56
CA ASN A 199 -3.76 10.97 0.10
C ASN A 199 -4.88 11.31 -0.92
N ARG A 200 -5.96 11.90 -0.43
CA ARG A 200 -7.10 12.35 -1.23
C ARG A 200 -7.48 13.78 -0.90
N THR A 201 -8.15 14.44 -1.84
CA THR A 201 -8.67 15.81 -1.68
C THR A 201 -10.10 15.90 -2.19
N PHE A 202 -10.85 16.86 -1.67
CA PHE A 202 -12.16 17.27 -2.18
C PHE A 202 -12.05 18.40 -3.20
N ASP A 203 -10.86 18.99 -3.36
CA ASP A 203 -10.60 20.22 -4.10
C ASP A 203 -9.52 20.01 -5.17
N MET A 204 -9.80 19.16 -6.16
CA MET A 204 -9.00 18.91 -7.36
C MET A 204 -9.41 19.83 -8.53
N GLY A 205 -10.51 20.59 -8.38
CA GLY A 205 -11.08 21.49 -9.39
C GLY A 205 -12.02 20.76 -10.36
N GLU A 206 -12.43 21.42 -11.44
CA GLU A 206 -13.33 20.82 -12.43
C GLU A 206 -12.63 19.73 -13.26
N ILE A 207 -13.29 18.60 -13.48
CA ILE A 207 -12.73 17.45 -14.23
C ILE A 207 -12.36 17.81 -15.68
N GLU A 208 -13.07 18.75 -16.30
CA GLU A 208 -12.81 19.28 -17.65
C GLU A 208 -11.48 20.03 -17.70
N ALA A 209 -11.13 20.75 -16.64
CA ALA A 209 -9.87 21.49 -16.55
C ALA A 209 -8.69 20.59 -16.20
N PHE A 210 -8.93 19.42 -15.59
CA PHE A 210 -7.90 18.54 -15.06
C PHE A 210 -6.80 18.20 -16.08
N ALA A 211 -7.13 17.95 -17.35
CA ALA A 211 -6.14 17.64 -18.39
C ALA A 211 -5.11 18.77 -18.60
N GLY A 212 -5.56 20.03 -18.51
CA GLY A 212 -4.71 21.22 -18.68
C GLY A 212 -3.90 21.62 -17.44
N MET A 213 -4.21 21.08 -16.26
CA MET A 213 -3.50 21.41 -15.02
C MET A 213 -2.06 20.87 -15.02
N THR A 214 -1.08 21.71 -14.72
CA THR A 214 0.34 21.33 -14.64
C THR A 214 0.87 21.23 -13.22
N GLN A 215 0.14 21.77 -12.25
CA GLN A 215 0.47 21.76 -10.84
C GLN A 215 -0.70 21.16 -10.05
N HIS A 216 -0.37 20.45 -8.98
CA HIS A 216 -1.35 19.77 -8.14
C HIS A 216 -0.92 19.92 -6.68
N ALA A 217 -1.67 20.70 -5.89
CA ALA A 217 -1.35 20.96 -4.48
C ALA A 217 -1.18 19.66 -3.67
N LEU A 218 -1.96 18.63 -3.99
CA LEU A 218 -1.85 17.31 -3.36
C LEU A 218 -0.49 16.63 -3.64
N ILE A 219 0.08 16.83 -4.83
CA ILE A 219 1.42 16.31 -5.15
C ILE A 219 2.49 17.08 -4.39
N ASP A 220 2.37 18.40 -4.31
CA ASP A 220 3.29 19.25 -3.55
C ASP A 220 3.31 18.88 -2.06
N GLU A 221 2.13 18.64 -1.47
CA GLU A 221 1.97 18.16 -0.09
C GLU A 221 2.64 16.79 0.12
N LEU A 222 2.33 15.81 -0.75
CA LEU A 222 2.90 14.48 -0.64
C LEU A 222 4.43 14.52 -0.77
N PHE A 223 4.97 15.32 -1.69
CA PHE A 223 6.41 15.45 -1.88
C PHE A 223 7.09 16.13 -0.68
N HIS A 224 6.47 17.19 -0.14
CA HIS A 224 6.94 17.84 1.09
C HIS A 224 7.03 16.85 2.25
N ASN A 225 5.98 16.05 2.46
CA ASN A 225 5.94 15.05 3.53
C ASN A 225 7.00 13.96 3.34
N THR A 226 7.15 13.41 2.12
CA THR A 226 8.18 12.37 1.88
C THR A 226 9.59 12.94 2.05
N ASN A 227 9.85 14.18 1.61
CA ASN A 227 11.12 14.86 1.81
C ASN A 227 11.44 15.08 3.29
N ALA A 228 10.45 15.50 4.09
CA ALA A 228 10.65 15.67 5.53
C ALA A 228 11.09 14.36 6.21
N VAL A 229 10.55 13.21 5.76
CA VAL A 229 11.00 11.89 6.24
C VAL A 229 12.42 11.57 5.76
N ALA A 230 12.73 11.84 4.49
CA ALA A 230 14.07 11.63 3.95
C ALA A 230 15.13 12.42 4.74
N GLU A 231 14.86 13.69 5.03
CA GLU A 231 15.73 14.57 5.81
C GLU A 231 15.86 14.13 7.27
N LYS A 232 14.75 13.73 7.90
CA LYS A 232 14.71 13.27 9.30
C LYS A 232 15.64 12.09 9.55
N TYR A 233 15.78 11.18 8.59
CA TYR A 233 16.55 9.95 8.72
C TYR A 233 17.81 9.95 7.84
N THR A 234 18.49 11.08 7.72
CA THR A 234 19.80 11.17 7.05
C THR A 234 20.93 10.84 8.03
N ASP A 235 21.81 9.91 7.64
CA ASP A 235 23.00 9.51 8.39
C ASP A 235 24.11 10.57 8.31
N PRO A 236 25.18 10.49 9.13
CA PRO A 236 26.30 11.43 9.09
C PRO A 236 27.08 11.46 7.75
N SER A 237 26.88 10.46 6.88
CA SER A 237 27.48 10.40 5.54
C SER A 237 26.57 11.03 4.47
N GLY A 238 25.39 11.53 4.85
CA GLY A 238 24.41 12.12 3.94
C GLY A 238 23.51 11.11 3.23
N HIS A 239 23.48 9.84 3.67
CA HIS A 239 22.62 8.81 3.10
C HIS A 239 21.39 8.57 3.96
N PHE A 240 20.30 8.10 3.34
CA PHE A 240 19.10 7.70 4.08
C PHE A 240 19.37 6.44 4.93
N ASP A 241 19.04 6.52 6.22
CA ASP A 241 19.15 5.46 7.21
C ASP A 241 17.80 4.79 7.43
N TYR A 242 17.60 3.66 6.74
CA TYR A 242 16.40 2.86 6.86
C TYR A 242 16.21 2.26 8.25
N ASP A 243 17.29 1.89 8.95
CA ASP A 243 17.18 1.24 10.26
C ASP A 243 16.78 2.27 11.33
N ALA A 244 17.29 3.51 11.21
CA ALA A 244 16.82 4.64 12.02
C ALA A 244 15.35 5.00 11.75
N ALA A 245 14.88 4.89 10.51
CA ALA A 245 13.47 5.07 10.16
C ALA A 245 12.57 3.94 10.70
N LEU A 246 13.06 2.69 10.67
CA LEU A 246 12.33 1.52 11.16
C LEU A 246 12.19 1.51 12.68
N ALA A 247 13.24 1.90 13.42
CA ALA A 247 13.30 1.79 14.88
C ALA A 247 12.09 2.39 15.63
N PRO A 248 11.66 3.65 15.41
CA PRO A 248 10.51 4.22 16.11
C PRO A 248 9.19 3.53 15.74
N HIS A 249 9.02 3.16 14.46
CA HIS A 249 7.87 2.37 14.03
C HIS A 249 7.82 1.01 14.73
N ALA A 250 8.93 0.27 14.71
CA ALA A 250 9.05 -1.06 15.30
C ALA A 250 8.76 -1.02 16.80
N ALA A 251 9.25 -0.01 17.53
CA ALA A 251 8.95 0.16 18.95
C ALA A 251 7.44 0.35 19.20
N LYS A 252 6.78 1.22 18.42
CA LYS A 252 5.32 1.48 18.52
C LYS A 252 4.46 0.31 18.07
N HIS A 253 4.95 -0.50 17.13
CA HIS A 253 4.26 -1.71 16.67
C HIS A 253 4.42 -2.87 17.66
N ALA A 254 5.65 -3.14 18.08
CA ALA A 254 5.97 -4.19 19.04
C ALA A 254 5.23 -4.02 20.36
N SER A 255 5.04 -2.78 20.85
CA SER A 255 4.29 -2.54 22.08
C SER A 255 2.84 -3.05 22.02
N GLU A 256 2.20 -2.94 20.85
CA GLU A 256 0.83 -3.44 20.62
C GLU A 256 0.83 -4.95 20.36
N PHE A 257 1.76 -5.42 19.52
CA PHE A 257 1.80 -6.82 19.12
C PHE A 257 2.14 -7.74 20.31
N ASN A 258 3.18 -7.38 21.08
CA ASN A 258 3.71 -8.16 22.19
C ASN A 258 2.91 -8.02 23.50
N ALA A 259 1.88 -7.16 23.54
CA ALA A 259 1.01 -6.99 24.70
C ALA A 259 0.24 -8.27 25.08
N VAL A 260 0.07 -9.19 24.13
CA VAL A 260 -0.57 -10.49 24.36
C VAL A 260 0.21 -11.58 23.65
N ARG A 261 0.44 -12.69 24.34
CA ARG A 261 1.01 -13.91 23.77
C ARG A 261 0.02 -15.07 23.96
N PHE A 262 -0.20 -15.83 22.90
CA PHE A 262 -1.04 -17.03 22.92
C PHE A 262 -0.16 -18.24 22.62
N MET A 263 -0.24 -19.26 23.46
CA MET A 263 0.53 -20.50 23.30
C MET A 263 -0.31 -21.71 23.69
N LEU A 264 -0.16 -22.78 22.92
CA LEU A 264 -0.77 -24.09 23.12
C LEU A 264 0.35 -25.13 23.16
N GLN A 265 0.24 -26.10 24.07
CA GLN A 265 1.26 -27.16 24.20
C GLN A 265 1.04 -28.25 23.13
N GLY A 266 2.11 -28.71 22.47
CA GLY A 266 2.06 -29.76 21.46
C GLY A 266 2.27 -29.23 20.03
N ASP A 267 2.51 -30.14 19.07
CA ASP A 267 2.93 -29.81 17.70
C ASP A 267 4.21 -28.96 17.61
N GLU A 268 5.15 -29.18 18.55
CA GLU A 268 6.42 -28.43 18.62
C GLU A 268 7.23 -28.54 17.32
N ASP A 269 7.16 -29.68 16.64
CA ASP A 269 7.82 -29.92 15.34
C ASP A 269 7.34 -28.95 14.23
N PHE A 270 6.20 -28.28 14.42
CA PHE A 270 5.64 -27.33 13.47
C PHE A 270 5.93 -25.86 13.80
N LYS A 271 6.55 -25.54 14.95
CA LYS A 271 6.72 -24.13 15.35
C LYS A 271 7.62 -23.32 14.41
N ASP A 272 8.57 -23.97 13.75
CA ASP A 272 9.46 -23.35 12.76
C ASP A 272 8.99 -23.59 11.32
N ALA A 273 7.81 -24.17 11.12
CA ALA A 273 7.28 -24.48 9.80
C ALA A 273 6.76 -23.22 9.09
N ASP A 274 6.90 -23.19 7.76
CA ASP A 274 6.30 -22.12 6.97
C ASP A 274 4.77 -22.19 6.95
N ASN A 275 4.14 -21.10 6.51
CA ASN A 275 2.68 -21.01 6.46
C ASN A 275 2.03 -22.11 5.59
N ALA A 276 2.69 -22.57 4.52
CA ALA A 276 2.13 -23.61 3.65
C ALA A 276 2.14 -24.98 4.35
N ALA A 277 3.24 -25.31 5.02
CA ALA A 277 3.35 -26.50 5.86
C ALA A 277 2.32 -26.48 7.00
N LEU A 278 2.15 -25.36 7.71
CA LEU A 278 1.14 -25.22 8.76
C LEU A 278 -0.29 -25.40 8.24
N ILE A 279 -0.61 -24.81 7.08
CA ILE A 279 -1.93 -24.98 6.44
C ILE A 279 -2.17 -26.45 6.06
N ASN A 280 -1.15 -27.14 5.54
CA ASN A 280 -1.27 -28.54 5.17
C ASN A 280 -1.42 -29.43 6.40
N ALA A 281 -0.64 -29.20 7.46
CA ALA A 281 -0.76 -29.91 8.73
C ALA A 281 -2.16 -29.77 9.35
N GLN A 282 -2.77 -28.58 9.29
CA GLN A 282 -4.14 -28.40 9.74
C GLN A 282 -5.16 -29.14 8.85
N LYS A 283 -4.90 -29.31 7.55
CA LYS A 283 -5.82 -30.01 6.63
C LYS A 283 -5.76 -31.54 6.76
N GLU A 284 -4.72 -32.09 7.36
CA GLU A 284 -4.57 -33.54 7.55
C GLU A 284 -5.63 -34.14 8.50
N SER A 285 -6.28 -33.32 9.33
CA SER A 285 -7.34 -33.75 10.22
C SER A 285 -8.48 -32.73 10.31
N ASP A 286 -9.71 -33.19 10.11
CA ASP A 286 -10.95 -32.42 10.30
C ASP A 286 -11.48 -32.45 11.74
N THR A 287 -10.89 -33.29 12.59
CA THR A 287 -11.30 -33.54 13.99
C THR A 287 -10.30 -33.00 15.00
N ARG A 288 -9.15 -32.49 14.55
CA ARG A 288 -8.08 -31.95 15.39
C ARG A 288 -7.62 -30.59 14.88
N ILE A 289 -7.36 -29.68 15.81
CA ILE A 289 -6.69 -28.41 15.53
C ILE A 289 -5.18 -28.60 15.71
N ASN A 290 -4.39 -28.25 14.70
CA ASN A 290 -2.94 -28.16 14.85
C ASN A 290 -2.62 -26.90 15.67
N HIS A 291 -1.89 -27.08 16.77
CA HIS A 291 -1.67 -26.03 17.77
C HIS A 291 -0.77 -24.90 17.22
N ALA A 292 0.32 -25.24 16.53
CA ALA A 292 1.21 -24.25 15.91
C ALA A 292 0.47 -23.41 14.82
N PHE A 293 -0.39 -24.04 14.03
CA PHE A 293 -1.25 -23.33 13.08
C PHE A 293 -2.20 -22.35 13.78
N MET A 294 -2.82 -22.76 14.89
CA MET A 294 -3.74 -21.90 15.64
C MET A 294 -3.03 -20.71 16.27
N GLU A 295 -1.83 -20.90 16.83
CA GLU A 295 -0.98 -19.80 17.29
C GLU A 295 -0.67 -18.81 16.15
N GLN A 296 -0.33 -19.33 14.97
CA GLN A 296 -0.02 -18.50 13.82
C GLN A 296 -1.24 -17.71 13.30
N VAL A 297 -2.42 -18.31 13.27
CA VAL A 297 -3.69 -17.63 12.91
C VAL A 297 -4.01 -16.53 13.93
N TYR A 298 -3.84 -16.81 15.23
CA TYR A 298 -4.04 -15.82 16.28
C TYR A 298 -3.12 -14.61 16.10
N ASN A 299 -1.82 -14.86 15.89
CA ASN A 299 -0.81 -13.82 15.65
C ASN A 299 -1.10 -13.03 14.37
N GLN A 300 -1.47 -13.68 13.27
CA GLN A 300 -1.89 -13.03 12.03
C GLN A 300 -3.11 -12.12 12.24
N GLY A 301 -4.07 -12.54 13.08
CA GLY A 301 -5.24 -11.74 13.44
C GLY A 301 -4.86 -10.47 14.19
N ARG A 302 -3.96 -10.58 15.18
CA ARG A 302 -3.41 -9.42 15.92
C ARG A 302 -2.68 -8.46 15.00
N TYR A 303 -1.72 -8.98 14.24
CA TYR A 303 -0.95 -8.20 13.28
C TYR A 303 -1.87 -7.44 12.32
N ALA A 304 -2.84 -8.14 11.71
CA ALA A 304 -3.75 -7.53 10.76
C ALA A 304 -4.58 -6.42 11.39
N LEU A 305 -5.05 -6.59 12.63
CA LEU A 305 -5.83 -5.55 13.30
C LEU A 305 -4.99 -4.32 13.60
N ILE A 306 -3.79 -4.48 14.17
CA ILE A 306 -2.87 -3.35 14.45
C ILE A 306 -2.59 -2.54 13.18
N CYS A 307 -2.35 -3.22 12.05
CA CYS A 307 -2.02 -2.54 10.81
C CYS A 307 -3.20 -1.78 10.18
N CYS A 308 -4.44 -2.19 10.42
CA CYS A 308 -5.61 -1.66 9.71
C CYS A 308 -6.61 -0.89 10.58
N SER A 309 -6.24 -0.51 11.80
CA SER A 309 -7.10 0.16 12.78
C SER A 309 -6.51 1.52 13.21
N GLY A 310 -7.19 2.24 14.10
CA GLY A 310 -6.73 3.50 14.69
C GLY A 310 -7.20 4.80 14.00
N SER A 311 -7.34 4.83 12.67
CA SER A 311 -7.95 5.98 11.98
C SER A 311 -9.46 5.82 11.76
N SER A 312 -9.90 4.58 11.59
CA SER A 312 -11.30 4.16 11.51
C SER A 312 -11.41 2.67 11.82
N ALA A 313 -12.63 2.18 12.02
CA ALA A 313 -12.85 0.74 12.05
C ALA A 313 -12.35 0.10 10.74
N PRO A 314 -11.92 -1.19 10.76
CA PRO A 314 -11.59 -1.89 9.53
C PRO A 314 -12.82 -2.03 8.62
N ARG A 315 -12.62 -1.99 7.30
CA ARG A 315 -13.65 -2.31 6.30
C ARG A 315 -13.67 -3.81 6.01
N LEU A 316 -14.55 -4.30 5.13
CA LEU A 316 -14.56 -5.71 4.70
C LEU A 316 -13.17 -6.21 4.24
N TYR A 317 -12.43 -5.39 3.51
CA TYR A 317 -11.06 -5.69 3.03
C TYR A 317 -10.00 -5.01 3.92
N ARG A 318 -10.41 -4.53 5.09
CA ARG A 318 -9.58 -3.72 6.00
C ARG A 318 -9.05 -2.49 5.27
N MET A 319 -7.75 -2.43 5.00
CA MET A 319 -7.09 -1.39 4.19
C MET A 319 -6.42 -1.95 2.93
N TRP A 320 -6.53 -3.26 2.66
CA TRP A 320 -5.79 -3.90 1.59
C TRP A 320 -6.70 -4.20 0.40
N THR A 321 -6.47 -3.50 -0.71
CA THR A 321 -7.07 -3.85 -1.98
C THR A 321 -6.06 -3.72 -3.10
N GLY A 322 -5.96 -4.76 -3.92
CA GLY A 322 -5.25 -4.76 -5.20
C GLY A 322 -6.22 -4.80 -6.38
N GLU A 323 -7.49 -4.48 -6.14
CA GLU A 323 -8.55 -4.59 -7.14
C GLU A 323 -9.47 -3.37 -7.13
N TRP A 324 -9.99 -3.06 -8.32
CA TRP A 324 -11.08 -2.12 -8.47
C TRP A 324 -12.42 -2.78 -8.20
N ASN A 325 -13.35 -2.00 -7.65
CA ASN A 325 -14.69 -2.47 -7.29
C ASN A 325 -14.67 -3.80 -6.51
N PRO A 326 -14.02 -3.83 -5.33
CA PRO A 326 -13.89 -5.04 -4.53
C PRO A 326 -15.24 -5.62 -4.11
N GLY A 327 -15.24 -6.87 -3.66
CA GLY A 327 -16.47 -7.54 -3.19
C GLY A 327 -17.24 -6.68 -2.17
N TRP A 328 -18.55 -6.50 -2.39
CA TRP A 328 -19.40 -5.58 -1.62
C TRP A 328 -18.80 -4.17 -1.45
N ARG A 329 -18.05 -3.71 -2.45
CA ARG A 329 -17.38 -2.41 -2.52
C ARG A 329 -16.37 -2.14 -1.39
N ALA A 330 -15.99 -3.18 -0.64
CA ALA A 330 -15.19 -3.10 0.56
C ALA A 330 -15.63 -1.99 1.53
N ILE A 331 -16.94 -1.91 1.76
CA ILE A 331 -17.57 -0.92 2.64
C ILE A 331 -17.58 -1.39 4.11
N TYR A 332 -18.20 -0.57 4.94
CA TYR A 332 -18.65 -0.94 6.28
C TYR A 332 -20.01 -1.63 6.20
N THR A 333 -20.01 -2.95 6.39
CA THR A 333 -21.25 -3.74 6.47
C THR A 333 -21.62 -3.93 7.94
N LEU A 334 -22.72 -3.28 8.34
CA LEU A 334 -23.06 -3.01 9.74
C LEU A 334 -24.03 -4.04 10.38
N ASP A 335 -24.46 -5.05 9.63
CA ASP A 335 -25.37 -6.09 10.11
C ASP A 335 -24.65 -7.34 10.65
N ALA A 336 -23.32 -7.41 10.53
CA ALA A 336 -22.46 -8.36 11.25
C ALA A 336 -20.96 -8.04 11.11
N ASN A 337 -20.50 -7.70 9.89
CA ASN A 337 -19.07 -7.75 9.56
C ASN A 337 -18.23 -6.78 10.40
N VAL A 338 -18.64 -5.51 10.51
CA VAL A 338 -17.90 -4.52 11.31
C VAL A 338 -17.86 -4.96 12.77
N ASN A 339 -18.96 -5.49 13.32
CA ASN A 339 -19.01 -5.99 14.69
C ASN A 339 -17.99 -7.12 14.92
N LEU A 340 -17.85 -8.05 13.97
CA LEU A 340 -16.85 -9.11 14.03
C LEU A 340 -15.42 -8.59 13.92
N GLN A 341 -15.19 -7.56 13.10
CA GLN A 341 -13.87 -6.97 12.88
C GLN A 341 -13.34 -6.22 14.10
N VAL A 342 -14.24 -5.61 14.88
CA VAL A 342 -13.89 -4.82 16.08
C VAL A 342 -14.00 -5.62 17.38
N SER A 343 -14.68 -6.77 17.39
CA SER A 343 -14.83 -7.60 18.60
C SER A 343 -13.52 -7.98 19.31
N PRO A 344 -12.38 -8.22 18.62
CA PRO A 344 -11.13 -8.54 19.31
C PRO A 344 -10.39 -7.31 19.86
N MET A 345 -10.85 -6.07 19.59
CA MET A 345 -10.09 -4.86 19.97
C MET A 345 -9.84 -4.78 21.48
N ASN A 346 -10.88 -5.01 22.28
CA ASN A 346 -10.78 -4.94 23.74
C ASN A 346 -10.02 -6.14 24.34
N THR A 347 -10.36 -7.36 23.90
CA THR A 347 -9.76 -8.59 24.46
C THR A 347 -8.34 -8.83 23.96
N GLY A 348 -7.96 -8.21 22.85
CA GLY A 348 -6.62 -8.23 22.30
C GLY A 348 -5.68 -7.17 22.87
N HIS A 349 -6.10 -6.37 23.85
CA HIS A 349 -5.24 -5.37 24.50
C HIS A 349 -4.62 -4.38 23.49
N PHE A 350 -5.41 -3.92 22.52
CA PHE A 350 -4.96 -2.93 21.55
C PHE A 350 -5.28 -1.53 22.04
N THR A 351 -4.28 -0.67 22.22
CA THR A 351 -4.48 0.67 22.79
C THR A 351 -4.79 1.74 21.74
N GLN A 352 -4.39 1.47 20.49
CA GLN A 352 -4.55 2.39 19.35
C GLN A 352 -5.48 1.83 18.27
N ALA A 353 -6.17 0.72 18.50
CA ALA A 353 -7.05 0.07 17.51
C ALA A 353 -8.51 0.50 17.62
#